data_AF-A0A0K1EIF6-F1
#
_entry.id   AF-A0A0K1EIF6-F1
#
_cell.length_a   1.000
_cell.length_b   1.000
_cell.length_c   1.000
_cell.angle_alpha   90.00
_cell.angle_beta   90.00
_cell.angle_gamma   90.00
#
_symmetry.space_group_name_H-M   'P 1'
#
loop_
_entity.id
_entity.type
_entity.pdbx_description
1 polymer ?
#
loop_
_entity_poly.entity_id
_entity_poly.type
_entity_poly.pdbx_seq_one_letter_code
_entity_poly.pdbx_strand_id
1 'polypeptide(L)'
;MNGAITDVFAFAASHGDYWEQILHEDASYDDVLSPEEQKAFGAARLHIEESISGLLRACKDRFVQINQVRDKPFDVAARSSVNAKEIRPVKKIHKKLFYGSFLFRKDGRDGHIKLVSSIAVHNKIIQDVGKSLQDANLKFEVRGSYFLDAPGIALERGELFTTVADRAAEVLMKLLDASMS
;
A
#
# COMPACT_ATOMS: atom_id res chain seq x y z
N MET A 1 29.60 -14.63 3.46
CA MET A 1 28.80 -14.67 2.22
C MET A 1 27.69 -13.64 2.36
N ASN A 2 27.73 -12.57 1.55
CA ASN A 2 26.64 -11.58 1.49
C ASN A 2 25.57 -12.14 0.56
N GLY A 3 24.60 -12.88 1.10
CA GLY A 3 23.44 -13.32 0.35
C GLY A 3 22.46 -12.16 0.20
N ALA A 4 22.32 -11.61 -1.00
CA ALA A 4 21.20 -10.72 -1.30
C ALA A 4 19.91 -11.52 -1.13
N ILE A 5 18.94 -10.96 -0.39
CA ILE A 5 17.59 -11.54 -0.32
C ILE A 5 17.00 -11.39 -1.72
N THR A 6 16.97 -12.46 -2.52
CA THR A 6 16.46 -12.38 -3.90
C THR A 6 14.93 -12.50 -3.99
N ASP A 7 14.31 -12.98 -2.91
CA ASP A 7 12.87 -13.20 -2.80
C ASP A 7 12.36 -12.52 -1.52
N VAL A 8 12.23 -11.19 -1.60
CA VAL A 8 11.75 -10.33 -0.50
C VAL A 8 10.38 -10.76 0.00
N PHE A 9 9.54 -11.35 -0.85
CA PHE A 9 8.21 -11.81 -0.47
C PHE A 9 8.23 -13.12 0.31
N ALA A 10 9.05 -14.10 -0.10
CA ALA A 10 9.27 -15.31 0.69
C ALA A 10 9.90 -14.96 2.04
N PHE A 11 10.89 -14.06 2.05
CA PHE A 11 11.49 -13.57 3.27
C PHE A 11 10.44 -12.89 4.16
N ALA A 12 9.60 -12.02 3.58
CA ALA A 12 8.53 -11.33 4.28
C ALA A 12 7.49 -12.25 4.92
N ALA A 13 6.99 -13.22 4.16
CA ALA A 13 5.99 -14.17 4.63
C ALA A 13 6.53 -15.11 5.72
N SER A 14 7.85 -15.37 5.74
CA SER A 14 8.50 -16.23 6.74
C SER A 14 8.98 -15.49 7.99
N HIS A 15 8.98 -14.15 7.98
CA HIS A 15 9.57 -13.30 9.02
C HIS A 15 8.62 -12.16 9.42
N GLY A 16 7.32 -12.46 9.56
CA GLY A 16 6.24 -11.47 9.78
C GLY A 16 6.39 -10.56 11.02
N ASP A 17 7.19 -10.95 12.01
CA ASP A 17 7.52 -10.13 13.18
C ASP A 17 8.47 -8.98 12.84
N TYR A 18 9.38 -9.20 11.88
CA TYR A 18 10.32 -8.18 11.42
C TYR A 18 9.64 -7.08 10.58
N TRP A 19 8.46 -7.37 10.02
CA TRP A 19 7.68 -6.37 9.29
C TRP A 19 6.95 -5.40 10.17
N GLU A 20 6.44 -5.82 11.32
CA GLU A 20 5.92 -4.87 12.31
C GLU A 20 6.99 -3.83 12.62
N GLN A 21 8.25 -4.26 12.72
CA GLN A 21 9.36 -3.38 13.04
C GLN A 21 9.88 -2.53 11.87
N ILE A 22 9.87 -3.04 10.65
CA ILE A 22 10.14 -2.22 9.46
C ILE A 22 9.04 -1.17 9.28
N LEU A 23 7.79 -1.50 9.63
CA LEU A 23 6.62 -0.63 9.48
C LEU A 23 6.40 0.33 10.67
N HIS A 24 7.04 0.11 11.83
CA HIS A 24 6.97 0.94 13.04
C HIS A 24 8.33 1.62 13.30
N GLU A 25 8.38 2.96 13.34
CA GLU A 25 9.62 3.78 13.36
C GLU A 25 10.59 3.50 14.54
N ASP A 26 10.20 2.78 15.62
CA ASP A 26 10.91 2.79 16.92
C ASP A 26 11.46 1.43 17.42
N ALA A 27 11.45 0.37 16.61
CA ALA A 27 11.94 -0.92 17.09
C ALA A 27 13.47 -1.07 16.91
N SER A 28 14.22 -1.04 18.02
CA SER A 28 15.65 -1.36 18.08
C SER A 28 15.86 -2.77 18.65
N TYR A 29 16.71 -3.55 17.98
CA TYR A 29 17.21 -4.85 18.47
C TYR A 29 18.70 -4.78 18.87
N ASP A 30 19.21 -3.58 19.13
CA ASP A 30 20.64 -3.36 19.39
C ASP A 30 21.13 -4.17 20.62
N ASP A 31 20.20 -4.49 21.54
CA ASP A 31 20.46 -5.28 22.75
C ASP A 31 20.22 -6.79 22.59
N VAL A 32 19.70 -7.24 21.43
CA VAL A 32 19.28 -8.65 21.21
C VAL A 32 20.14 -9.35 20.16
N LEU A 33 20.66 -8.60 19.18
CA LEU A 33 21.44 -9.14 18.07
C LEU A 33 22.94 -8.89 18.25
N SER A 34 23.75 -9.88 17.89
CA SER A 34 25.21 -9.69 17.77
C SER A 34 25.55 -8.66 16.67
N PRO A 35 26.74 -8.05 16.68
CA PRO A 35 27.13 -7.07 15.66
C PRO A 35 27.02 -7.58 14.22
N GLU A 36 27.35 -8.85 13.96
CA GLU A 36 27.21 -9.48 12.65
C GLU A 36 25.73 -9.66 12.25
N GLU A 37 24.88 -10.04 13.20
CA GLU A 37 23.42 -10.17 12.99
C GLU A 37 22.77 -8.82 12.75
N GLN A 38 23.17 -7.77 13.47
CA GLN A 38 22.72 -6.40 13.24
C GLN A 38 23.07 -5.93 11.83
N LYS A 39 24.31 -6.21 11.37
CA LYS A 39 24.74 -5.86 10.01
C LYS A 39 23.94 -6.60 8.94
N ALA A 40 23.70 -7.91 9.14
CA ALA A 40 22.88 -8.70 8.22
C ALA A 40 21.42 -8.23 8.22
N PHE A 41 20.88 -7.91 9.39
CA PHE A 41 19.53 -7.38 9.56
C PHE A 41 19.36 -6.01 8.89
N GLY A 42 20.31 -5.10 9.08
CA GLY A 42 20.31 -3.80 8.41
C GLY A 42 20.34 -3.91 6.88
N ALA A 43 21.14 -4.83 6.34
CA ALA A 43 21.17 -5.10 4.91
C ALA A 43 19.85 -5.70 4.39
N ALA A 44 19.25 -6.61 5.15
CA ALA A 44 17.94 -7.19 4.83
C ALA A 44 16.83 -6.13 4.83
N ARG A 45 16.81 -5.28 5.86
CA ARG A 45 15.87 -4.16 6.00
C ARG A 45 15.96 -3.19 4.82
N LEU A 46 17.16 -2.73 4.48
CA LEU A 46 17.35 -1.82 3.35
C LEU A 46 16.81 -2.43 2.04
N HIS A 47 17.11 -3.70 1.80
CA HIS A 47 16.64 -4.38 0.60
C HIS A 47 15.11 -4.53 0.54
N ILE A 48 14.46 -4.78 1.69
CA ILE A 48 13.00 -4.83 1.81
C ILE A 48 12.40 -3.43 1.58
N GLU A 49 12.94 -2.38 2.19
CA GLU A 49 12.48 -0.99 2.03
C GLU A 49 12.60 -0.52 0.56
N GLU A 50 13.69 -0.85 -0.11
CA GLU A 50 13.88 -0.60 -1.54
C GLU A 50 12.83 -1.34 -2.38
N SER A 51 12.56 -2.60 -2.06
CA SER A 51 11.57 -3.42 -2.78
C SER A 51 10.13 -2.93 -2.59
N ILE A 52 9.77 -2.52 -1.36
CA ILE A 52 8.50 -1.83 -1.05
C ILE A 52 8.36 -0.58 -1.89
N SER A 53 9.41 0.25 -1.91
CA SER A 53 9.42 1.51 -2.65
C SER A 53 9.31 1.26 -4.16
N GLY A 54 9.97 0.23 -4.66
CA GLY A 54 9.88 -0.23 -6.05
C GLY A 54 8.47 -0.67 -6.43
N LEU A 55 7.82 -1.49 -5.62
CA LEU A 55 6.44 -1.94 -5.86
C LEU A 55 5.45 -0.78 -5.83
N LEU A 56 5.55 0.12 -4.85
CA LEU A 56 4.71 1.32 -4.75
C LEU A 56 4.86 2.23 -5.97
N ARG A 57 6.09 2.40 -6.46
CA ARG A 57 6.37 3.15 -7.70
C ARG A 57 5.72 2.46 -8.90
N ALA A 58 5.89 1.14 -9.04
CA ALA A 58 5.28 0.37 -10.12
C ALA A 58 3.74 0.49 -10.12
N CYS A 59 3.10 0.43 -8.95
CA CYS A 59 1.65 0.63 -8.82
C CYS A 59 1.22 2.02 -9.30
N LYS A 60 1.97 3.06 -8.90
CA LYS A 60 1.70 4.44 -9.31
C LYS A 60 1.87 4.62 -10.82
N ASP A 61 2.96 4.12 -11.39
CA ASP A 61 3.24 4.25 -12.81
C ASP A 61 2.17 3.52 -13.63
N ARG A 62 1.77 2.32 -13.18
CA ARG A 62 0.69 1.56 -13.81
C ARG A 62 -0.65 2.27 -13.72
N PHE A 63 -0.98 2.84 -12.56
CA PHE A 63 -2.16 3.69 -12.39
C PHE A 63 -2.15 4.87 -13.37
N VAL A 64 -1.02 5.59 -13.47
CA VAL A 64 -0.89 6.73 -14.39
C VAL A 64 -1.15 6.31 -15.83
N GLN A 65 -0.62 5.16 -16.27
CA GLN A 65 -0.88 4.62 -17.61
C GLN A 65 -2.38 4.33 -17.83
N ILE A 66 -3.04 3.68 -16.88
CA ILE A 66 -4.48 3.38 -16.97
C ILE A 66 -5.32 4.67 -16.94
N ASN A 67 -4.87 5.68 -16.20
CA ASN A 67 -5.59 6.94 -15.99
C ASN A 67 -5.36 7.96 -17.13
N GLN A 68 -4.28 7.84 -17.90
CA GLN A 68 -3.94 8.75 -19.02
C GLN A 68 -4.96 8.73 -20.16
N VAL A 69 -5.71 7.64 -20.33
CA VAL A 69 -6.73 7.51 -21.38
C VAL A 69 -8.06 8.19 -21.02
N ARG A 70 -8.12 8.95 -19.92
CA ARG A 70 -9.36 9.56 -19.39
C ARG A 70 -9.41 11.06 -19.63
N ASP A 71 -10.61 11.57 -19.83
CA ASP A 71 -10.88 13.01 -19.98
C ASP A 71 -10.52 13.82 -18.72
N LYS A 72 -10.60 13.20 -17.54
CA LYS A 72 -10.29 13.81 -16.24
C LYS A 72 -9.38 12.89 -15.42
N PRO A 73 -8.05 13.06 -15.50
CA PRO A 73 -7.12 12.24 -14.76
C PRO A 73 -7.15 12.57 -13.26
N PHE A 74 -7.01 11.54 -12.43
CA PHE A 74 -6.88 11.66 -10.97
C PHE A 74 -5.43 11.75 -10.49
N ASP A 75 -5.27 12.31 -9.30
CA ASP A 75 -4.00 12.34 -8.56
C ASP A 75 -3.95 11.19 -7.55
N VAL A 76 -2.79 10.54 -7.44
CA VAL A 76 -2.55 9.38 -6.58
C VAL A 76 -1.21 9.50 -5.88
N ALA A 77 -1.25 9.26 -4.57
CA ALA A 77 -0.07 9.16 -3.73
C ALA A 77 0.29 7.69 -3.50
N ALA A 78 1.54 7.30 -3.70
CA ALA A 78 2.02 6.00 -3.26
C ALA A 78 2.72 6.17 -1.90
N ARG A 79 2.33 5.39 -0.89
CA ARG A 79 2.84 5.55 0.48
C ARG A 79 3.13 4.18 1.10
N SER A 80 4.22 4.08 1.84
CA SER A 80 4.38 3.03 2.85
C SER A 80 4.08 3.65 4.22
N SER A 81 3.72 2.83 5.22
CA SER A 81 3.64 3.32 6.60
C SER A 81 4.99 3.87 7.11
N VAL A 82 6.10 3.40 6.52
CA VAL A 82 7.49 3.87 6.76
C VAL A 82 7.74 5.31 6.31
N ASN A 83 6.95 5.84 5.36
CA ASN A 83 7.16 7.17 4.75
C ASN A 83 5.87 7.99 4.65
N ALA A 84 4.99 7.92 5.66
CA ALA A 84 3.70 8.61 5.65
C ALA A 84 3.78 10.15 5.81
N LYS A 85 4.97 10.78 5.69
CA LYS A 85 5.21 12.18 6.10
C LYS A 85 4.99 13.28 5.05
N GLU A 86 4.58 13.00 3.81
CA GLU A 86 4.20 14.09 2.87
C GLU A 86 2.81 13.91 2.26
N ILE A 87 1.82 14.57 2.87
CA ILE A 87 0.56 14.90 2.20
C ILE A 87 0.83 16.11 1.31
N ARG A 88 1.20 15.89 0.05
CA ARG A 88 1.20 17.00 -0.92
C ARG A 88 -0.24 17.33 -1.31
N PRO A 89 -0.64 18.61 -1.31
CA PRO A 89 -1.98 19.01 -1.70
C PRO A 89 -2.21 18.73 -3.19
N VAL A 90 -3.31 18.03 -3.49
CA VAL A 90 -3.76 17.71 -4.85
C VAL A 90 -4.25 18.97 -5.55
N LYS A 91 -3.82 19.18 -6.80
CA LYS A 91 -4.20 20.36 -7.61
C LYS A 91 -5.61 20.31 -8.20
N LYS A 92 -6.28 19.15 -8.19
CA LYS A 92 -7.67 18.98 -8.66
C LYS A 92 -8.47 18.11 -7.67
N ILE A 93 -8.94 18.74 -6.60
CA ILE A 93 -9.89 18.13 -5.66
C ILE A 93 -11.25 18.10 -6.34
N HIS A 94 -11.76 16.91 -6.69
CA HIS A 94 -13.20 16.76 -6.81
C HIS A 94 -13.75 17.01 -5.40
N LYS A 95 -14.73 17.89 -5.18
CA LYS A 95 -15.18 18.36 -3.84
C LYS A 95 -15.44 17.24 -2.79
N LYS A 96 -15.54 15.99 -3.24
CA LYS A 96 -15.81 14.77 -2.49
C LYS A 96 -14.54 13.95 -2.14
N LEU A 97 -13.53 13.92 -3.01
CA LEU A 97 -12.40 12.99 -2.93
C LEU A 97 -11.08 13.76 -2.78
N PHE A 98 -10.29 13.38 -1.77
CA PHE A 98 -8.99 14.01 -1.51
C PHE A 98 -7.90 13.40 -2.39
N TYR A 99 -7.71 12.08 -2.36
CA TYR A 99 -6.72 11.36 -3.18
C TYR A 99 -6.94 9.84 -3.12
N GLY A 100 -6.39 9.11 -4.10
CA GLY A 100 -6.20 7.66 -4.04
C GLY A 100 -4.80 7.30 -3.54
N SER A 101 -4.66 6.13 -2.92
CA SER A 101 -3.37 5.65 -2.40
C SER A 101 -3.19 4.14 -2.40
N PHE A 102 -1.93 3.72 -2.40
CA PHE A 102 -1.49 2.35 -2.13
C PHE A 102 -0.77 2.34 -0.79
N LEU A 103 -0.99 1.29 0.02
CA LEU A 103 -0.40 1.12 1.34
C LEU A 103 -0.18 -0.36 1.68
N PHE A 104 0.90 -0.68 2.38
CA PHE A 104 1.09 -2.02 2.95
C PHE A 104 0.46 -2.09 4.34
N ARG A 105 -0.28 -3.16 4.62
CA ARG A 105 -0.86 -3.47 5.94
C ARG A 105 -0.57 -4.91 6.31
N LYS A 106 -0.29 -5.15 7.59
CA LYS A 106 -0.36 -6.49 8.20
C LYS A 106 -1.82 -6.78 8.55
N ASP A 107 -2.33 -7.93 8.13
CA ASP A 107 -3.63 -8.40 8.60
C ASP A 107 -3.47 -9.06 9.97
N GLY A 108 -4.22 -8.57 10.95
CA GLY A 108 -4.13 -9.01 12.34
C GLY A 108 -4.64 -10.43 12.59
N ARG A 109 -5.30 -11.07 11.61
CA ARG A 109 -5.84 -12.45 11.77
C ARG A 109 -4.89 -13.54 11.30
N ASP A 110 -4.17 -13.29 10.21
CA ASP A 110 -3.31 -14.28 9.55
C ASP A 110 -1.83 -13.85 9.52
N GLY A 111 -1.52 -12.62 9.97
CA GLY A 111 -0.16 -12.08 9.99
C GLY A 111 0.39 -11.73 8.60
N HIS A 112 -0.40 -11.93 7.54
CA HIS A 112 0.05 -11.69 6.18
C HIS A 112 0.10 -10.21 5.85
N ILE A 113 1.07 -9.85 5.01
CA ILE A 113 1.23 -8.50 4.50
C ILE A 113 0.47 -8.37 3.20
N LYS A 114 -0.35 -7.33 3.14
CA LYS A 114 -1.25 -7.09 2.04
C LYS A 114 -1.01 -5.70 1.48
N LEU A 115 -0.97 -5.60 0.16
CA LEU A 115 -1.01 -4.32 -0.53
C LEU A 115 -2.47 -3.89 -0.66
N VAL A 116 -2.81 -2.76 -0.06
CA VAL A 116 -4.16 -2.22 0.02
C VAL A 116 -4.26 -0.99 -0.87
N SER A 117 -5.30 -0.95 -1.70
CA SER A 117 -5.72 0.24 -2.43
C SER A 117 -6.77 0.98 -1.60
N SER A 118 -6.58 2.28 -1.39
CA SER A 118 -7.41 3.09 -0.50
C SER A 118 -7.74 4.43 -1.13
N ILE A 119 -8.96 4.92 -0.88
CA ILE A 119 -9.34 6.30 -1.22
C ILE A 119 -9.57 7.10 0.05
N ALA A 120 -9.07 8.34 0.06
CA ALA A 120 -9.33 9.31 1.10
C ALA A 120 -10.47 10.24 0.67
N VAL A 121 -11.55 10.28 1.45
CA VAL A 121 -12.77 11.05 1.16
C VAL A 121 -13.15 11.93 2.34
N HIS A 122 -13.93 12.98 2.07
CA HIS A 122 -14.39 13.88 3.12
C HIS A 122 -15.36 13.16 4.09
N ASN A 123 -15.14 13.29 5.40
CA ASN A 123 -15.94 12.57 6.42
C ASN A 123 -17.45 12.78 6.28
N LYS A 124 -17.90 14.00 5.97
CA LYS A 124 -19.31 14.35 5.73
C LYS A 124 -20.01 13.54 4.62
N ILE A 125 -19.27 12.86 3.75
CA ILE A 125 -19.82 12.11 2.63
C ILE A 125 -19.30 10.66 2.54
N ILE A 126 -18.55 10.20 3.55
CA ILE A 126 -17.97 8.85 3.53
C ILE A 126 -19.06 7.77 3.46
N GLN A 127 -20.22 8.03 4.04
CA GLN A 127 -21.40 7.17 3.98
C GLN A 127 -21.99 7.11 2.56
N ASP A 128 -22.13 8.27 1.91
CA ASP A 128 -22.63 8.34 0.53
C ASP A 128 -21.69 7.62 -0.43
N VAL A 129 -20.38 7.87 -0.32
CA VAL A 129 -19.37 7.17 -1.12
C VAL A 129 -19.40 5.67 -0.82
N GLY A 130 -19.49 5.28 0.46
CA GLY A 130 -19.61 3.89 0.86
C GLY A 130 -20.82 3.20 0.23
N LYS A 131 -21.96 3.90 0.13
CA LYS A 131 -23.14 3.40 -0.57
C LYS A 131 -22.89 3.22 -2.08
N SER A 132 -22.29 4.20 -2.76
CA SER A 132 -21.93 4.04 -4.19
C SER A 132 -21.00 2.85 -4.42
N LEU A 133 -20.06 2.59 -3.50
CA LEU A 133 -19.19 1.40 -3.56
C LEU A 133 -20.00 0.09 -3.37
N GLN A 134 -20.96 0.06 -2.44
CA GLN A 134 -21.84 -1.09 -2.22
C GLN A 134 -22.75 -1.35 -3.44
N ASP A 135 -23.33 -0.30 -4.02
CA ASP A 135 -24.17 -0.39 -5.23
C ASP A 135 -23.36 -0.91 -6.43
N ALA A 136 -22.06 -0.62 -6.48
CA ALA A 136 -21.11 -1.18 -7.45
C ALA A 136 -20.59 -2.59 -7.08
N ASN A 137 -21.13 -3.22 -6.03
CA ASN A 137 -20.71 -4.53 -5.51
C ASN A 137 -19.21 -4.62 -5.16
N LEU A 138 -18.63 -3.51 -4.69
CA LEU A 138 -17.25 -3.45 -4.24
C LEU A 138 -17.17 -3.69 -2.73
N LYS A 139 -16.25 -4.57 -2.33
CA LYS A 139 -15.91 -4.79 -0.92
C LYS A 139 -14.95 -3.70 -0.46
N PHE A 140 -15.15 -3.19 0.76
CA PHE A 140 -14.25 -2.24 1.41
C PHE A 140 -14.42 -2.27 2.94
N GLU A 141 -13.44 -1.70 3.63
CA GLU A 141 -13.45 -1.40 5.06
C GLU A 141 -13.35 0.12 5.25
N VAL A 142 -14.08 0.67 6.22
CA VAL A 142 -13.91 2.08 6.64
C VAL A 142 -12.81 2.14 7.69
N ARG A 143 -11.75 2.91 7.41
CA ARG A 143 -10.65 3.14 8.35
C ARG A 143 -10.65 4.59 8.83
N GLY A 144 -10.87 4.77 10.14
CA GLY A 144 -11.02 6.10 10.73
C GLY A 144 -12.19 6.86 10.11
N SER A 145 -12.10 8.19 10.05
CA SER A 145 -13.19 9.05 9.55
C SER A 145 -13.09 9.41 8.06
N TYR A 146 -12.06 8.93 7.35
CA TYR A 146 -11.71 9.46 6.02
C TYR A 146 -11.31 8.42 4.99
N PHE A 147 -11.00 7.17 5.37
CA PHE A 147 -10.45 6.20 4.43
C PHE A 147 -11.44 5.06 4.15
N LEU A 148 -11.49 4.68 2.88
CA LEU A 148 -12.18 3.49 2.38
C LEU A 148 -11.11 2.58 1.76
N ASP A 149 -10.82 1.47 2.43
CA ASP A 149 -9.75 0.53 2.09
C ASP A 149 -10.36 -0.68 1.37
N ALA A 150 -9.88 -1.02 0.17
CA ALA A 150 -10.24 -2.29 -0.48
C ALA A 150 -9.62 -3.49 0.27
N PRO A 151 -10.14 -4.71 0.08
CA PRO A 151 -9.45 -5.92 0.50
C PRO A 151 -8.01 -5.93 0.00
N GLY A 152 -7.08 -6.14 0.91
CA GLY A 152 -5.67 -6.17 0.58
C GLY A 152 -5.30 -7.37 -0.29
N ILE A 153 -4.42 -7.16 -1.26
CA ILE A 153 -3.83 -8.20 -2.10
C ILE A 153 -2.67 -8.81 -1.30
N ALA A 154 -2.80 -10.07 -0.92
CA ALA A 154 -1.73 -10.80 -0.26
C ALA A 154 -0.52 -10.90 -1.18
N LEU A 155 0.68 -10.71 -0.61
CA LEU A 155 1.93 -10.88 -1.33
C LEU A 155 2.30 -12.35 -1.29
N GLU A 156 2.19 -13.04 -2.42
CA GLU A 156 2.47 -14.46 -2.53
C GLU A 156 3.92 -14.73 -2.98
N ARG A 157 4.47 -15.86 -2.55
CA ARG A 157 5.83 -16.27 -2.91
C ARG A 157 5.93 -16.55 -4.42
N GLY A 158 6.98 -16.03 -5.04
CA GLY A 158 7.26 -16.23 -6.47
C GLY A 158 6.39 -15.37 -7.40
N GLU A 159 5.51 -14.54 -6.85
CA GLU A 159 4.72 -13.62 -7.65
C GLU A 159 5.56 -12.41 -8.10
N LEU A 160 5.40 -12.01 -9.37
CA LEU A 160 6.06 -10.84 -9.90
C LEU A 160 5.43 -9.55 -9.34
N PHE A 161 6.28 -8.62 -8.91
CA PHE A 161 5.88 -7.29 -8.45
C PHE A 161 4.96 -6.57 -9.45
N THR A 162 5.18 -6.73 -10.75
CA THR A 162 4.34 -6.13 -11.80
C THR A 162 2.92 -6.66 -11.80
N THR A 163 2.73 -7.97 -11.57
CA THR A 163 1.40 -8.59 -11.47
C THR A 163 0.64 -8.11 -10.24
N VAL A 164 1.33 -7.94 -9.11
CA VAL A 164 0.76 -7.31 -7.91
C VAL A 164 0.38 -5.86 -8.19
N ALA A 165 1.27 -5.11 -8.85
CA ALA A 165 1.05 -3.70 -9.18
C ALA A 165 -0.14 -3.48 -10.11
N ASP A 166 -0.29 -4.32 -11.14
CA ASP A 166 -1.41 -4.29 -12.08
C ASP A 166 -2.74 -4.46 -11.35
N ARG A 167 -2.86 -5.52 -10.55
CA ARG A 167 -4.09 -5.79 -9.78
C ARG A 167 -4.40 -4.67 -8.80
N ALA A 168 -3.40 -4.15 -8.09
CA ALA A 168 -3.60 -3.04 -7.15
C ALA A 168 -4.10 -1.78 -7.86
N ALA A 169 -3.49 -1.42 -8.99
CA ALA A 169 -3.87 -0.26 -9.78
C ALA A 169 -5.31 -0.38 -10.32
N GLU A 170 -5.71 -1.55 -10.82
CA GLU A 170 -7.08 -1.82 -11.26
C GLU A 170 -8.09 -1.70 -10.12
N VAL A 171 -7.77 -2.19 -8.92
CA VAL A 171 -8.64 -2.05 -7.74
C VAL A 171 -8.81 -0.58 -7.38
N LEU A 172 -7.73 0.21 -7.36
CA LEU A 172 -7.82 1.64 -7.05
C LEU A 172 -8.67 2.40 -8.07
N MET A 173 -8.54 2.06 -9.37
CA MET A 173 -9.38 2.63 -10.42
C MET A 173 -10.86 2.33 -10.19
N LYS A 174 -11.22 1.08 -9.88
CA LYS A 174 -12.60 0.68 -9.58
C LYS A 174 -13.19 1.45 -8.39
N LEU A 175 -12.41 1.64 -7.33
CA LEU A 175 -12.82 2.44 -6.18
C LEU A 175 -13.11 3.90 -6.58
N LEU A 176 -12.20 4.51 -7.35
CA LEU A 176 -12.35 5.90 -7.79
C LEU A 176 -13.59 6.06 -8.69
N ASP A 177 -13.82 5.15 -9.63
CA ASP A 177 -14.97 5.20 -10.53
C ASP A 177 -16.31 5.11 -9.81
N ALA A 178 -16.45 4.14 -8.91
CA ALA A 178 -17.66 3.99 -8.11
C ALA A 178 -17.86 5.17 -7.15
N SER A 179 -16.78 5.76 -6.61
CA SER A 179 -16.88 6.91 -5.68
C SER A 179 -17.39 8.21 -6.31
N MET A 180 -17.41 8.30 -7.63
CA MET A 180 -17.85 9.48 -8.38
C MET A 180 -19.23 9.35 -9.02
N SER A 181 -19.80 8.14 -8.98
CA SER A 181 -21.16 7.84 -9.45
C SER A 181 -22.20 8.33 -8.44
#